data_AF-A0A2G8JZN8-F1
#
_entry.id   AF-A0A2G8JZN8-F1
#
_cell.length_a   1.000
_cell.length_b   1.000
_cell.length_c   1.000
_cell.angle_alpha   90.00
_cell.angle_beta   90.00
_cell.angle_gamma   90.00
#
_symmetry.space_group_name_H-M   'P 1'
#
loop_
_entity.id
_entity.type
_entity.pdbx_description
1 polymer ?
#
loop_
_entity_poly.entity_id
_entity_poly.type
_entity_poly.pdbx_seq_one_letter_code
_entity_poly.pdbx_strand_id
1 'polypeptide(L)'
;MSRSWIVYEQNLELDRQLYTAQEQCRGQNRRNYQRRGRNQHGRDNQANTPETASLMKDVQADSSQLEKITKNAKEKPHLLFTNTVGFALHYDSQESNHNGYWATLFALLKSGYDISSGNKALILAAAWAHKDHKMAERLLSYKEQFGLVEVVKALNLLDSGRKIREWEKKMKRMELQKGKPKKSKLSKCKQNIENLKAVQPKVGSVSGALIRHVKNWVQQQTAKELEYFALFYPKESWKKLADICHLNPQKDFSSIPWFLPFCFGEEAPDTSLVKKCSLINKDNVNELILGTDVPYSHIKSLAGELNKESKTRIATYTESLSTVLWNYEDLSCPEVDSVINERLEGGEEVDLTYGKLMERLLMLAMKAKGTEQVPFMAALMDQAEKGLKNISVSLKAPVAVLGDRSPSMNVAIRTSTIIASLVANITQAKLSFFASENYDIEEVPKTVKEVNWVDDAKHAVKF
;
A
#
# COMPACT_ATOMS: atom_id res chain seq x y z
N MET A 1 -4.42 -1.20 16.91
CA MET A 1 -3.87 -2.02 15.82
C MET A 1 -4.85 -2.12 14.65
N SER A 2 -6.18 -2.10 14.85
CA SER A 2 -7.18 -2.24 13.76
C SER A 2 -7.18 -1.15 12.68
N ARG A 3 -6.97 0.13 13.02
CA ARG A 3 -6.91 1.23 12.01
C ARG A 3 -5.75 1.10 10.99
N SER A 4 -4.68 0.45 11.46
CA SER A 4 -3.38 0.34 10.81
C SER A 4 -3.37 -0.62 9.62
N TRP A 5 -4.14 -1.71 9.72
CA TRP A 5 -4.15 -2.79 8.73
C TRP A 5 -5.03 -2.49 7.52
N ILE A 6 -6.09 -1.69 7.70
CA ILE A 6 -7.08 -1.41 6.65
C ILE A 6 -6.58 -0.36 5.66
N VAL A 7 -5.93 0.71 6.14
CA VAL A 7 -5.29 1.68 5.24
C VAL A 7 -4.17 1.02 4.44
N TYR A 8 -3.47 0.07 5.06
CA TYR A 8 -2.42 -0.72 4.41
C TYR A 8 -2.99 -1.72 3.39
N GLU A 9 -4.07 -2.45 3.70
CA GLU A 9 -4.80 -3.30 2.74
C GLU A 9 -5.40 -2.48 1.58
N GLN A 10 -5.95 -1.29 1.86
CA GLN A 10 -6.50 -0.39 0.85
C GLN A 10 -5.42 0.12 -0.12
N ASN A 11 -4.26 0.52 0.41
CA ASN A 11 -3.13 0.96 -0.41
C ASN A 11 -2.52 -0.20 -1.20
N LEU A 12 -2.44 -1.40 -0.61
CA LEU A 12 -1.96 -2.60 -1.31
C LEU A 12 -2.91 -3.09 -2.40
N GLU A 13 -4.22 -2.99 -2.20
CA GLU A 13 -5.21 -3.39 -3.20
C GLU A 13 -5.23 -2.40 -4.38
N LEU A 14 -5.02 -1.10 -4.11
CA LEU A 14 -4.77 -0.08 -5.14
C LEU A 14 -3.49 -0.40 -5.93
N ASP A 15 -2.39 -0.75 -5.26
CA ASP A 15 -1.14 -1.16 -5.90
C ASP A 15 -1.30 -2.47 -6.70
N ARG A 16 -2.08 -3.43 -6.21
CA ARG A 16 -2.43 -4.66 -6.94
C ARG A 16 -3.27 -4.37 -8.17
N GLN A 17 -4.28 -3.51 -8.07
CA GLN A 17 -5.10 -3.11 -9.21
C GLN A 17 -4.27 -2.39 -10.28
N LEU A 18 -3.34 -1.52 -9.87
CA LEU A 18 -2.39 -0.86 -10.77
C LEU A 18 -1.41 -1.84 -11.41
N TYR A 19 -0.92 -2.83 -10.65
CA TYR A 19 -0.05 -3.88 -11.18
C TYR A 19 -0.77 -4.79 -12.18
N THR A 20 -2.01 -5.18 -11.87
CA THR A 20 -2.85 -6.04 -12.72
C THR A 20 -3.25 -5.31 -14.01
N ALA A 21 -3.56 -4.00 -13.93
CA ALA A 21 -3.79 -3.16 -15.11
C ALA A 21 -2.52 -3.02 -15.98
N GLN A 22 -1.33 -2.92 -15.36
CA GLN A 22 -0.06 -2.93 -16.10
C GLN A 22 0.23 -4.29 -16.75
N GLU A 23 -0.16 -5.42 -16.14
CA GLU A 23 -0.06 -6.74 -16.75
C GLU A 23 -1.07 -6.98 -17.87
N GLN A 24 -2.30 -6.45 -17.78
CA GLN A 24 -3.30 -6.50 -18.85
C GLN A 24 -2.86 -5.69 -20.08
N CYS A 25 -2.25 -4.52 -19.89
CA CYS A 25 -1.61 -3.74 -20.96
C CYS A 25 -0.39 -4.48 -21.57
N ARG A 26 0.33 -5.29 -20.79
CA ARG A 26 1.42 -6.14 -21.29
C ARG A 26 0.91 -7.41 -21.99
N GLY A 27 -0.27 -7.91 -21.62
CA GLY A 27 -0.93 -9.07 -22.21
C GLY A 27 -1.40 -8.85 -23.65
N GLN A 28 -1.77 -7.62 -24.02
CA GLN A 28 -2.14 -7.28 -25.40
C GLN A 28 -0.93 -7.31 -26.36
N ASN A 29 0.29 -7.04 -25.86
CA ASN A 29 1.52 -7.15 -26.65
C ASN A 29 2.10 -8.58 -26.77
N ARG A 30 1.52 -9.58 -26.08
CA ARG A 30 2.01 -10.97 -26.09
C ARG A 30 1.36 -11.88 -27.14
N ARG A 31 0.31 -11.43 -27.86
CA ARG A 31 -0.38 -12.26 -28.85
C ARG A 31 0.43 -12.57 -30.13
N ASN A 32 1.61 -11.97 -30.33
CA ASN A 32 2.46 -12.24 -31.50
C ASN A 32 3.68 -13.14 -31.25
N TYR A 33 3.81 -13.79 -30.09
CA TYR A 33 4.97 -14.65 -29.77
C TYR A 33 4.58 -16.04 -29.26
N GLN A 34 3.72 -16.75 -30.01
CA GLN A 34 3.52 -18.20 -29.81
C GLN A 34 3.88 -18.96 -31.08
N ARG A 35 5.18 -19.16 -31.28
CA ARG A 35 5.72 -20.33 -32.01
C ARG A 35 7.21 -20.47 -31.71
N ARG A 36 7.54 -21.27 -30.67
CA ARG A 36 8.64 -22.26 -30.63
C ARG A 36 9.02 -22.61 -29.18
N GLY A 37 8.58 -23.80 -28.77
CA GLY A 37 9.44 -24.90 -28.29
C GLY A 37 10.31 -24.74 -27.05
N ARG A 38 9.92 -25.47 -26.00
CA ARG A 38 10.74 -26.28 -25.06
C ARG A 38 12.22 -25.89 -24.87
N ASN A 39 12.58 -25.46 -23.66
CA ASN A 39 13.45 -26.23 -22.75
C ASN A 39 13.53 -25.58 -21.37
N GLN A 40 13.25 -26.39 -20.35
CA GLN A 40 13.49 -26.12 -18.93
C GLN A 40 15.00 -26.03 -18.66
N HIS A 41 15.44 -24.95 -18.03
CA HIS A 41 16.54 -24.95 -17.05
C HIS A 41 16.49 -23.63 -16.28
N GLY A 42 16.23 -23.74 -14.96
CA GLY A 42 16.31 -22.64 -14.02
C GLY A 42 17.73 -22.10 -13.97
N ARG A 43 17.88 -20.80 -14.23
CA ARG A 43 19.06 -20.00 -13.92
C ARG A 43 18.66 -18.55 -13.70
N ASP A 44 19.16 -18.02 -12.61
CA ASP A 44 18.95 -16.68 -12.06
C ASP A 44 19.02 -15.56 -13.12
N ASN A 45 17.88 -14.91 -13.36
CA ASN A 45 17.76 -13.67 -14.13
C ASN A 45 17.41 -12.53 -13.17
N GLN A 46 18.34 -12.21 -12.25
CA GLN A 46 18.13 -11.20 -11.21
C GLN A 46 18.39 -9.74 -11.64
N ALA A 47 18.69 -9.45 -12.92
CA ALA A 47 19.31 -8.16 -13.28
C ALA A 47 18.45 -7.19 -14.10
N ASN A 48 17.18 -7.50 -14.37
CA ASN A 48 16.20 -6.51 -14.88
C ASN A 48 14.95 -6.57 -13.99
N THR A 49 15.10 -6.27 -12.70
CA THR A 49 13.93 -6.06 -11.85
C THR A 49 13.36 -4.66 -12.10
N PRO A 50 12.04 -4.47 -12.18
CA PRO A 50 11.38 -3.16 -12.28
C PRO A 50 11.84 -2.12 -11.23
N GLU A 51 12.43 -2.57 -10.12
CA GLU A 51 12.84 -1.72 -8.99
C GLU A 51 14.12 -0.91 -9.23
N THR A 52 15.09 -1.38 -10.02
CA THR A 52 16.21 -0.51 -10.45
C THR A 52 15.71 0.58 -11.40
N ALA A 53 14.68 0.29 -12.20
CA ALA A 53 13.99 1.30 -13.00
C ALA A 53 13.11 2.24 -12.13
N SER A 54 12.56 1.77 -11.00
CA SER A 54 11.85 2.60 -10.01
C SER A 54 12.80 3.57 -9.31
N LEU A 55 13.96 3.11 -8.83
CA LEU A 55 15.02 3.99 -8.29
C LEU A 55 15.54 4.99 -9.32
N MET A 56 15.45 4.68 -10.61
CA MET A 56 15.86 5.59 -11.71
C MET A 56 14.76 6.57 -12.14
N LYS A 57 13.47 6.17 -12.09
CA LYS A 57 12.35 7.07 -12.39
C LYS A 57 12.23 8.21 -11.38
N ASP A 58 12.58 7.95 -10.12
CA ASP A 58 12.54 8.94 -9.05
C ASP A 58 13.79 9.85 -9.01
N VAL A 59 14.70 9.80 -9.99
CA VAL A 59 15.94 10.59 -10.00
C VAL A 59 16.01 11.60 -11.16
N GLN A 60 15.07 11.56 -12.11
CA GLN A 60 14.99 12.56 -13.18
C GLN A 60 14.09 13.73 -12.79
N ALA A 61 14.52 14.51 -11.80
CA ALA A 61 13.99 15.85 -11.60
C ALA A 61 14.70 16.84 -12.54
N ASP A 62 13.96 17.78 -13.10
CA ASP A 62 14.50 18.90 -13.88
C ASP A 62 15.56 19.64 -13.04
N SER A 63 16.79 19.76 -13.55
CA SER A 63 17.91 20.36 -12.84
C SER A 63 17.61 21.78 -12.34
N SER A 64 16.77 22.52 -13.06
CA SER A 64 16.34 23.87 -12.68
C SER A 64 15.38 23.88 -11.47
N GLN A 65 14.58 22.83 -11.29
CA GLN A 65 13.71 22.67 -10.13
C GLN A 65 14.51 22.21 -8.90
N LEU A 66 15.49 21.32 -9.10
CA LEU A 66 16.33 20.81 -8.02
C LEU A 66 17.16 21.92 -7.35
N GLU A 67 17.69 22.87 -8.13
CA GLU A 67 18.42 24.03 -7.61
C GLU A 67 17.52 24.95 -6.79
N LYS A 68 16.29 25.21 -7.25
CA LYS A 68 15.29 26.00 -6.51
C LYS A 68 14.89 25.32 -5.21
N ILE A 69 14.68 23.99 -5.22
CA ILE A 69 14.37 23.21 -4.02
C ILE A 69 15.54 23.26 -3.04
N THR A 70 16.77 23.08 -3.51
CA THR A 70 17.98 23.11 -2.67
C THR A 70 18.16 24.46 -1.97
N LYS A 71 17.92 25.56 -2.69
CA LYS A 71 17.99 26.92 -2.12
C LYS A 71 16.90 27.16 -1.09
N ASN A 72 15.68 26.69 -1.35
CA ASN A 72 14.52 26.92 -0.49
C ASN A 72 14.39 25.92 0.67
N ALA A 73 15.04 24.75 0.60
CA ALA A 73 14.93 23.70 1.62
C ALA A 73 15.44 24.13 2.99
N LYS A 74 16.36 25.11 3.05
CA LYS A 74 16.82 25.71 4.31
C LYS A 74 15.72 26.50 5.01
N GLU A 75 14.91 27.23 4.25
CA GLU A 75 13.80 28.05 4.77
C GLU A 75 12.49 27.27 4.91
N LYS A 76 12.29 26.26 4.05
CA LYS A 76 11.09 25.42 3.97
C LYS A 76 11.46 23.93 3.93
N PRO A 77 11.81 23.32 5.08
CA PRO A 77 12.29 21.94 5.12
C PRO A 77 11.29 20.90 4.62
N HIS A 78 9.98 21.20 4.64
CA HIS A 78 8.94 20.27 4.14
C HIS A 78 9.13 19.94 2.65
N LEU A 79 9.72 20.85 1.86
CA LEU A 79 9.97 20.65 0.44
C LEU A 79 10.92 19.48 0.15
N LEU A 80 11.74 19.08 1.13
CA LEU A 80 12.60 17.89 1.02
C LEU A 80 11.79 16.59 1.00
N PHE A 81 10.59 16.58 1.57
CA PHE A 81 9.78 15.38 1.74
C PHE A 81 8.63 15.32 0.73
N THR A 82 8.12 16.47 0.31
CA THR A 82 7.00 16.58 -0.64
C THR A 82 7.43 16.51 -2.11
N ASN A 83 8.72 16.77 -2.40
CA ASN A 83 9.26 16.73 -3.76
C ASN A 83 10.23 15.57 -3.93
N THR A 84 10.44 15.18 -5.18
CA THR A 84 11.46 14.19 -5.55
C THR A 84 12.85 14.82 -5.45
N VAL A 85 13.64 14.38 -4.46
CA VAL A 85 15.00 14.87 -4.22
C VAL A 85 16.00 13.72 -4.14
N GLY A 86 17.29 13.99 -4.39
CA GLY A 86 18.34 12.98 -4.38
C GLY A 86 18.90 12.66 -2.99
N PHE A 87 19.60 11.53 -2.87
CA PHE A 87 20.28 11.08 -1.65
C PHE A 87 21.15 12.16 -1.00
N ALA A 88 21.98 12.85 -1.79
CA ALA A 88 22.93 13.84 -1.28
C ALA A 88 22.22 14.96 -0.52
N LEU A 89 21.08 15.44 -1.02
CA LEU A 89 20.36 16.53 -0.37
C LEU A 89 19.77 16.10 0.97
N HIS A 90 19.24 14.88 1.08
CA HIS A 90 18.80 14.34 2.37
C HIS A 90 19.97 14.15 3.34
N TYR A 91 21.09 13.60 2.87
CA TYR A 91 22.29 13.41 3.68
C TYR A 91 22.82 14.75 4.22
N ASP A 92 23.01 15.74 3.35
CA ASP A 92 23.53 17.06 3.71
C ASP A 92 22.55 17.82 4.64
N SER A 93 21.24 17.64 4.46
CA SER A 93 20.22 18.28 5.32
C SER A 93 20.15 17.66 6.71
N GLN A 94 20.36 16.34 6.85
CA GLN A 94 20.44 15.67 8.15
C GLN A 94 21.65 16.13 8.98
N GLU A 95 22.71 16.58 8.31
CA GLU A 95 23.92 17.14 8.95
C GLU A 95 23.75 18.63 9.25
N SER A 96 23.40 19.43 8.23
CA SER A 96 23.37 20.90 8.33
C SER A 96 22.18 21.48 9.08
N ASN A 97 21.05 20.76 9.14
CA ASN A 97 19.85 21.16 9.90
C ASN A 97 19.22 19.95 10.60
N HIS A 98 20.01 19.27 11.43
CA HIS A 98 19.61 18.01 12.08
C HIS A 98 18.24 18.09 12.78
N ASN A 99 18.08 19.04 13.72
CA ASN A 99 16.85 19.16 14.51
C ASN A 99 15.65 19.56 13.64
N GLY A 100 15.82 20.53 12.74
CA GLY A 100 14.74 21.00 11.86
C GLY A 100 14.31 19.94 10.86
N TYR A 101 15.25 19.17 10.31
CA TYR A 101 14.98 18.06 9.40
C TYR A 101 14.12 16.99 10.09
N TRP A 102 14.58 16.46 11.23
CA TRP A 102 13.87 15.40 11.94
C TRP A 102 12.53 15.88 12.51
N ALA A 103 12.47 17.10 13.07
CA ALA A 103 11.22 17.65 13.59
C ALA A 103 10.18 17.80 12.48
N THR A 104 10.58 18.29 11.30
CA THR A 104 9.67 18.43 10.15
C THR A 104 9.21 17.07 9.65
N LEU A 105 10.13 16.10 9.49
CA LEU A 105 9.78 14.75 9.06
C LEU A 105 8.77 14.12 10.02
N PHE A 106 9.07 14.11 11.33
CA PHE A 106 8.17 13.49 12.30
C PHE A 106 6.83 14.23 12.45
N ALA A 107 6.79 15.55 12.21
CA ALA A 107 5.53 16.29 12.14
C ALA A 107 4.67 15.83 10.96
N LEU A 108 5.28 15.63 9.77
CA LEU A 108 4.59 15.12 8.59
C LEU A 108 4.11 13.67 8.78
N LEU A 109 4.96 12.81 9.36
CA LEU A 109 4.57 11.43 9.68
C LEU A 109 3.40 11.40 10.67
N LYS A 110 3.42 12.26 11.69
CA LYS A 110 2.34 12.37 12.70
C LYS A 110 1.06 12.97 12.12
N SER A 111 1.14 13.84 11.13
CA SER A 111 -0.04 14.38 10.43
C SER A 111 -0.65 13.39 9.43
N GLY A 112 -0.08 12.19 9.28
CA GLY A 112 -0.54 11.20 8.30
C GLY A 112 -0.20 11.56 6.85
N TYR A 113 0.75 12.47 6.63
CA TYR A 113 1.20 12.78 5.28
C TYR A 113 1.97 11.59 4.70
N ASP A 114 1.58 11.12 3.52
CA ASP A 114 2.24 10.00 2.86
C ASP A 114 3.45 10.48 2.04
N ILE A 115 4.64 10.14 2.53
CA ILE A 115 5.91 10.41 1.84
C ILE A 115 6.13 9.31 0.80
N SER A 116 6.58 9.69 -0.41
CA SER A 116 6.85 8.70 -1.45
C SER A 116 7.85 7.64 -0.99
N SER A 117 7.62 6.37 -1.39
CA SER A 117 8.49 5.25 -1.02
C SER A 117 9.96 5.48 -1.42
N GLY A 118 10.20 6.18 -2.54
CA GLY A 118 11.54 6.61 -2.97
C GLY A 118 12.21 7.54 -1.95
N ASN A 119 11.53 8.61 -1.53
CA ASN A 119 12.04 9.52 -0.51
C ASN A 119 12.25 8.82 0.83
N LYS A 120 11.31 7.98 1.28
CA LYS A 120 11.45 7.18 2.51
C LYS A 120 12.74 6.34 2.49
N ALA A 121 13.02 5.66 1.38
CA ALA A 121 14.26 4.89 1.22
C ALA A 121 15.52 5.77 1.27
N LEU A 122 15.50 6.96 0.66
CA LEU A 122 16.64 7.90 0.68
C LEU A 122 16.89 8.47 2.07
N ILE A 123 15.84 8.86 2.79
CA ILE A 123 15.89 9.36 4.17
C ILE A 123 16.53 8.30 5.09
N LEU A 124 16.06 7.05 5.00
CA LEU A 124 16.56 5.95 5.81
C LEU A 124 18.02 5.60 5.44
N ALA A 125 18.35 5.56 4.16
CA ALA A 125 19.73 5.33 3.70
C ALA A 125 20.68 6.44 4.18
N ALA A 126 20.25 7.70 4.16
CA ALA A 126 21.04 8.83 4.66
C ALA A 126 21.29 8.71 6.17
N ALA A 127 20.28 8.34 6.96
CA ALA A 127 20.43 8.12 8.40
C ALA A 127 21.46 7.02 8.71
N TRP A 128 21.39 5.91 7.98
CA TRP A 128 22.36 4.83 8.08
C TRP A 128 23.76 5.22 7.61
N ALA A 129 23.89 6.04 6.57
CA ALA A 129 25.17 6.55 6.12
C ALA A 129 25.84 7.45 7.17
N HIS A 130 25.05 8.26 7.89
CA HIS A 130 25.48 9.06 9.05
C HIS A 130 25.75 8.24 10.31
N LYS A 131 25.43 6.93 10.31
CA LYS A 131 25.45 6.06 11.50
C LYS A 131 24.53 6.56 12.62
N ASP A 132 23.51 7.33 12.27
CA ASP A 132 22.47 7.75 13.21
C ASP A 132 21.45 6.61 13.39
N HIS A 133 21.89 5.57 14.08
CA HIS A 133 21.08 4.38 14.33
C HIS A 133 19.84 4.70 15.17
N LYS A 134 19.92 5.72 16.04
CA LYS A 134 18.80 6.14 16.88
C LYS A 134 17.66 6.69 16.04
N MET A 135 17.95 7.58 15.09
CA MET A 135 16.91 8.10 14.20
C MET A 135 16.43 7.03 13.23
N ALA A 136 17.31 6.17 12.71
CA ALA A 136 16.90 5.07 11.85
C ALA A 136 15.96 4.09 12.57
N GLU A 137 16.25 3.70 13.81
CA GLU A 137 15.36 2.85 14.63
C GLU A 137 14.02 3.54 14.91
N ARG A 138 14.03 4.86 15.13
CA ARG A 138 12.81 5.64 15.27
C ARG A 138 12.00 5.71 13.97
N LEU A 139 12.62 5.70 12.79
CA LEU A 139 11.88 5.58 11.52
C LEU A 139 11.24 4.20 11.38
N LEU A 140 12.00 3.14 11.68
CA LEU A 140 11.54 1.76 11.59
C LEU A 140 10.42 1.40 12.58
N SER A 141 10.23 2.20 13.65
CA SER A 141 9.07 2.04 14.54
C SER A 141 7.75 2.49 13.89
N TYR A 142 7.80 3.33 12.85
CA TYR A 142 6.64 3.65 12.01
C TYR A 142 6.45 2.56 10.94
N LYS A 143 6.12 1.34 11.36
CA LYS A 143 6.01 0.14 10.48
C LYS A 143 5.12 0.34 9.25
N GLU A 144 4.09 1.18 9.34
CA GLU A 144 3.18 1.52 8.24
C GLU A 144 3.86 2.33 7.13
N GLN A 145 4.84 3.15 7.51
CA GLN A 145 5.54 4.04 6.60
C GLN A 145 6.88 3.43 6.16
N PHE A 146 7.62 2.81 7.07
CA PHE A 146 8.94 2.23 6.83
C PHE A 146 8.89 0.72 6.98
N GLY A 147 8.45 0.05 5.91
CA GLY A 147 8.32 -1.40 5.85
C GLY A 147 9.50 -2.08 5.14
N LEU A 148 9.29 -3.35 4.78
CA LEU A 148 10.26 -4.17 4.04
C LEU A 148 10.74 -3.50 2.75
N VAL A 149 9.83 -2.85 2.01
CA VAL A 149 10.12 -2.25 0.70
C VAL A 149 11.14 -1.12 0.86
N GLU A 150 10.90 -0.19 1.78
CA GLU A 150 11.76 0.95 2.07
C GLU A 150 13.13 0.49 2.59
N VAL A 151 13.15 -0.50 3.50
CA VAL A 151 14.38 -1.11 4.03
C VAL A 151 15.22 -1.72 2.91
N VAL A 152 14.61 -2.52 2.03
CA VAL A 152 15.30 -3.17 0.91
C VAL A 152 15.79 -2.14 -0.12
N LYS A 153 15.00 -1.10 -0.41
CA LYS A 153 15.42 -0.01 -1.31
C LYS A 153 16.62 0.76 -0.73
N ALA A 154 16.56 1.14 0.54
CA ALA A 154 17.64 1.85 1.23
C ALA A 154 18.93 1.01 1.29
N LEU A 155 18.82 -0.28 1.61
CA LEU A 155 19.96 -1.19 1.59
C LEU A 155 20.53 -1.40 0.19
N ASN A 156 19.69 -1.57 -0.84
CA ASN A 156 20.17 -1.69 -2.21
C ASN A 156 20.95 -0.46 -2.67
N LEU A 157 20.53 0.74 -2.26
CA LEU A 157 21.25 1.98 -2.54
C LEU A 157 22.64 1.97 -1.91
N LEU A 158 22.75 1.64 -0.62
CA LEU A 158 24.02 1.56 0.11
C LEU A 158 24.90 0.36 -0.32
N ASP A 159 24.29 -0.71 -0.85
CA ASP A 159 24.97 -1.91 -1.34
C ASP A 159 25.47 -1.77 -2.79
N SER A 160 25.10 -0.69 -3.48
CA SER A 160 25.47 -0.43 -4.89
C SER A 160 26.98 -0.57 -5.13
N GLY A 161 27.84 -0.06 -4.23
CA GLY A 161 29.29 -0.19 -4.32
C GLY A 161 29.82 -1.62 -4.23
N ARG A 162 29.17 -2.51 -3.47
CA ARG A 162 29.51 -3.95 -3.46
C ARG A 162 29.09 -4.59 -4.79
N LYS A 163 27.87 -4.34 -5.25
CA LYS A 163 27.36 -4.86 -6.52
C LYS A 163 28.17 -4.42 -7.73
N ILE A 164 28.64 -3.17 -7.77
CA ILE A 164 29.55 -2.68 -8.83
C ILE A 164 30.80 -3.56 -8.90
N ARG A 165 31.45 -3.81 -7.75
CA ARG A 165 32.65 -4.66 -7.68
C ARG A 165 32.37 -6.11 -8.08
N GLU A 166 31.19 -6.65 -7.76
CA GLU A 166 30.78 -7.99 -8.21
C GLU A 166 30.63 -8.06 -9.73
N TRP A 167 29.96 -7.08 -10.34
CA TRP A 167 29.82 -7.00 -11.80
C TRP A 167 31.16 -6.78 -12.51
N GLU A 168 32.03 -5.94 -11.97
CA GLU A 168 33.39 -5.74 -12.49
C GLU A 168 34.21 -7.04 -12.43
N LYS A 169 34.14 -7.79 -11.32
CA LYS A 169 34.78 -9.12 -11.21
C LYS A 169 34.21 -10.12 -12.22
N LYS A 170 32.89 -10.15 -12.39
CA LYS A 170 32.21 -11.03 -13.35
C LYS A 170 32.60 -10.69 -14.79
N MET A 171 32.70 -9.40 -15.12
CA MET A 171 33.17 -8.90 -16.42
C MET A 171 34.61 -9.36 -16.68
N LYS A 172 35.54 -9.11 -15.74
CA LYS A 172 36.94 -9.56 -15.85
C LYS A 172 37.06 -11.07 -16.05
N ARG A 173 36.27 -11.88 -15.33
CA ARG A 173 36.25 -13.34 -15.50
C ARG A 173 35.79 -13.77 -16.91
N MET A 174 34.80 -13.09 -17.49
CA MET A 174 34.34 -13.39 -18.84
C MET A 174 35.35 -12.99 -19.93
N GLU A 175 36.13 -11.94 -19.70
CA GLU A 175 37.21 -11.53 -20.61
C GLU A 175 38.41 -12.49 -20.57
N LEU A 176 38.66 -13.12 -19.41
CA LEU A 176 39.74 -14.09 -19.22
C LEU A 176 39.40 -15.52 -19.68
N GLN A 177 38.12 -15.86 -19.92
CA GLN A 177 37.75 -17.19 -20.41
C GLN A 177 38.27 -17.41 -21.83
N LYS A 178 38.87 -18.59 -22.08
CA LYS A 178 39.32 -18.98 -23.42
C LYS A 178 38.11 -19.16 -24.35
N GLY A 179 37.86 -18.15 -25.17
CA GLY A 179 36.74 -18.09 -26.13
C GLY A 179 36.17 -16.67 -26.17
N LYS A 180 35.82 -16.15 -27.36
CA LYS A 180 35.28 -14.79 -27.48
C LYS A 180 34.00 -14.67 -26.65
N PRO A 181 33.95 -13.85 -25.58
CA PRO A 181 32.75 -13.69 -24.78
C PRO A 181 31.61 -13.14 -25.63
N LYS A 182 30.38 -13.62 -25.39
CA LYS A 182 29.19 -13.11 -26.10
C LYS A 182 29.05 -11.61 -25.83
N LYS A 183 29.16 -10.78 -26.88
CA LYS A 183 29.08 -9.30 -26.81
C LYS A 183 27.85 -8.81 -26.02
N SER A 184 26.71 -9.48 -26.17
CA SER A 184 25.48 -9.15 -25.45
C SER A 184 25.59 -9.31 -23.92
N LYS A 185 26.35 -10.28 -23.41
CA LYS A 185 26.54 -10.46 -21.97
C LYS A 185 27.49 -9.42 -21.38
N LEU A 186 28.55 -9.07 -22.10
CA LEU A 186 29.47 -8.01 -21.70
C LEU A 186 28.79 -6.64 -21.69
N SER A 187 28.03 -6.32 -22.74
CA SER A 187 27.24 -5.08 -22.81
C SER A 187 26.28 -4.96 -21.63
N LYS A 188 25.58 -6.05 -21.26
CA LYS A 188 24.73 -6.06 -20.06
C LYS A 188 25.49 -5.78 -18.76
N CYS A 189 26.68 -6.35 -18.60
CA CYS A 189 27.48 -6.09 -17.39
C CYS A 189 27.91 -4.63 -17.31
N LYS A 190 28.33 -4.03 -18.44
CA LYS A 190 28.67 -2.60 -18.52
C LYS A 190 27.47 -1.72 -18.17
N GLN A 191 26.31 -1.99 -18.77
CA GLN A 191 25.07 -1.26 -18.47
C GLN A 191 24.72 -1.32 -16.98
N ASN A 192 24.83 -2.50 -16.35
CA ASN A 192 24.56 -2.65 -14.92
C ASN A 192 25.54 -1.84 -14.05
N ILE A 193 26.82 -1.81 -14.41
CA ILE A 193 27.83 -1.02 -13.71
C ILE A 193 27.52 0.47 -13.85
N GLU A 194 27.23 0.95 -15.05
CA GLU A 194 26.90 2.36 -15.31
C GLU A 194 25.64 2.79 -14.56
N ASN A 195 24.58 1.97 -14.60
CA ASN A 195 23.34 2.23 -13.89
C ASN A 195 23.57 2.32 -12.36
N LEU A 196 24.37 1.40 -11.80
CA LEU A 196 24.67 1.41 -10.37
C LEU A 196 25.57 2.60 -9.98
N LYS A 197 26.53 2.98 -10.83
CA LYS A 197 27.39 4.16 -10.60
C LYS A 197 26.58 5.46 -10.61
N ALA A 198 25.53 5.54 -11.43
CA ALA A 198 24.66 6.72 -11.50
C ALA A 198 23.91 6.97 -10.18
N VAL A 199 23.56 5.91 -9.45
CA VAL A 199 22.82 6.00 -8.17
C VAL A 199 23.70 5.79 -6.94
N GLN A 200 24.98 5.46 -7.11
CA GLN A 200 25.86 5.13 -6.00
C GLN A 200 26.03 6.34 -5.06
N PRO A 201 25.70 6.21 -3.76
CA PRO A 201 25.94 7.28 -2.82
C PRO A 201 27.45 7.46 -2.62
N LYS A 202 27.89 8.72 -2.50
CA LYS A 202 29.31 9.07 -2.26
C LYS A 202 29.79 8.66 -0.87
N VAL A 203 28.86 8.49 0.06
CA VAL A 203 29.08 8.21 1.48
C VAL A 203 28.14 7.11 1.96
N GLY A 204 28.58 6.35 2.96
CA GLY A 204 27.84 5.20 3.47
C GLY A 204 28.05 3.93 2.66
N SER A 205 27.90 2.79 3.34
CA SER A 205 27.87 1.45 2.74
C SER A 205 27.19 0.48 3.70
N VAL A 206 26.82 -0.71 3.21
CA VAL A 206 26.32 -1.77 4.09
C VAL A 206 27.46 -2.32 4.94
N SER A 207 27.53 -1.83 6.18
CA SER A 207 28.52 -2.26 7.19
C SER A 207 27.98 -3.37 8.09
N GLY A 208 28.88 -4.07 8.79
CA GLY A 208 28.48 -5.09 9.77
C GLY A 208 27.63 -4.53 10.92
N ALA A 209 27.85 -3.27 11.32
CA ALA A 209 27.02 -2.59 12.30
C ALA A 209 25.60 -2.37 11.75
N LEU A 210 25.47 -1.84 10.53
CA LEU A 210 24.17 -1.68 9.88
C LEU A 210 23.43 -3.01 9.75
N ILE A 211 24.11 -4.06 9.30
CA ILE A 211 23.53 -5.41 9.20
C ILE A 211 22.98 -5.87 10.55
N ARG A 212 23.67 -5.59 11.67
CA ARG A 212 23.17 -5.93 13.01
C ARG A 212 21.88 -5.20 13.35
N HIS A 213 21.78 -3.90 13.07
CA HIS A 213 20.53 -3.15 13.31
C HIS A 213 19.38 -3.68 12.46
N VAL A 214 19.62 -4.00 11.19
CA VAL A 214 18.60 -4.60 10.32
C VAL A 214 18.18 -5.99 10.83
N LYS A 215 19.12 -6.82 11.29
CA LYS A 215 18.80 -8.11 11.91
C LYS A 215 17.93 -7.96 13.15
N ASN A 216 18.22 -6.99 14.01
CA ASN A 216 17.38 -6.69 15.17
C ASN A 216 15.96 -6.29 14.75
N TRP A 217 15.81 -5.48 13.70
CA TRP A 217 14.50 -5.12 13.14
C TRP A 217 13.74 -6.33 12.56
N VAL A 218 14.44 -7.25 11.89
CA VAL A 218 13.84 -8.51 11.41
C VAL A 218 13.37 -9.38 12.58
N GLN A 219 14.15 -9.46 13.66
CA GLN A 219 13.80 -10.24 14.86
C GLN A 219 12.59 -9.67 15.63
N GLN A 220 12.23 -8.40 15.40
CA GLN A 220 11.03 -7.78 15.97
C GLN A 220 9.74 -8.11 15.20
N GLN A 221 9.83 -8.81 14.07
CA GLN A 221 8.66 -9.27 13.33
C GLN A 221 8.02 -10.46 14.06
N THR A 222 6.72 -10.37 14.28
CA THR A 222 5.93 -11.42 14.91
C THR A 222 5.70 -12.59 13.97
N ALA A 223 5.38 -13.76 14.53
CA ALA A 223 4.99 -14.93 13.76
C ALA A 223 3.82 -14.61 12.80
N LYS A 224 2.79 -13.92 13.31
CA LYS A 224 1.62 -13.53 12.51
C LYS A 224 1.99 -12.62 11.33
N GLU A 225 2.85 -11.62 11.55
CA GLU A 225 3.34 -10.73 10.48
C GLU A 225 4.12 -11.51 9.41
N LEU A 226 4.98 -12.45 9.82
CA LEU A 226 5.76 -13.28 8.89
C LEU A 226 4.89 -14.26 8.08
N GLU A 227 3.88 -14.89 8.68
CA GLU A 227 2.91 -15.71 7.92
C GLU A 227 2.10 -14.87 6.94
N TYR A 228 1.69 -13.67 7.37
CA TYR A 228 1.01 -12.71 6.49
C TYR A 228 1.89 -12.33 5.29
N PHE A 229 3.18 -12.03 5.50
CA PHE A 229 4.11 -11.79 4.41
C PHE A 229 4.25 -13.00 3.48
N ALA A 230 4.28 -14.21 4.03
CA ALA A 230 4.39 -15.43 3.23
C ALA A 230 3.15 -15.67 2.34
N LEU A 231 1.95 -15.27 2.79
CA LEU A 231 0.71 -15.38 2.02
C LEU A 231 0.59 -14.30 0.93
N PHE A 232 0.90 -13.05 1.27
CA PHE A 232 0.48 -11.90 0.47
C PHE A 232 1.59 -11.15 -0.25
N TYR A 233 2.86 -11.38 0.10
CA TYR A 233 3.99 -10.59 -0.40
C TYR A 233 4.90 -11.36 -1.34
N PRO A 234 5.50 -10.68 -2.32
CA PRO A 234 6.55 -11.26 -3.13
C PRO A 234 7.74 -11.73 -2.28
N LYS A 235 8.20 -12.95 -2.55
CA LYS A 235 9.35 -13.57 -1.85
C LYS A 235 10.67 -12.86 -2.17
N GLU A 236 10.79 -12.23 -3.33
CA GLU A 236 12.01 -11.57 -3.82
C GLU A 236 12.57 -10.51 -2.86
N SER A 237 11.73 -9.71 -2.20
CA SER A 237 12.21 -8.68 -1.27
C SER A 237 12.89 -9.28 -0.05
N TRP A 238 12.34 -10.36 0.50
CA TRP A 238 12.93 -11.11 1.60
C TRP A 238 14.22 -11.83 1.20
N LYS A 239 14.26 -12.43 0.00
CA LYS A 239 15.50 -13.03 -0.55
C LYS A 239 16.61 -12.00 -0.65
N LYS A 240 16.32 -10.81 -1.23
CA LYS A 240 17.28 -9.72 -1.37
C LYS A 240 17.79 -9.23 -0.02
N LEU A 241 16.88 -9.06 0.94
CA LEU A 241 17.25 -8.67 2.30
C LEU A 241 18.19 -9.71 2.92
N ALA A 242 17.87 -10.99 2.77
CA ALA A 242 18.67 -12.10 3.27
C ALA A 242 20.06 -12.18 2.61
N ASP A 243 20.14 -11.95 1.30
CA ASP A 243 21.40 -11.95 0.55
C ASP A 243 22.33 -10.81 1.01
N ILE A 244 21.78 -9.61 1.27
CA ILE A 244 22.54 -8.43 1.72
C ILE A 244 22.97 -8.56 3.19
N CYS A 245 22.04 -8.97 4.06
CA CYS A 245 22.25 -8.98 5.51
C CYS A 245 22.74 -10.34 6.05
N HIS A 246 22.87 -11.35 5.19
CA HIS A 246 23.23 -12.72 5.57
C HIS A 246 22.33 -13.23 6.70
N LEU A 247 21.01 -13.13 6.49
CA LEU A 247 20.02 -13.54 7.48
C LEU A 247 20.07 -15.06 7.70
N ASN A 248 19.92 -15.47 8.96
CA ASN A 248 19.89 -16.88 9.35
C ASN A 248 18.46 -17.28 9.76
N PRO A 249 17.89 -18.37 9.19
CA PRO A 249 16.52 -18.78 9.51
C PRO A 249 16.27 -19.03 11.00
N GLN A 250 17.18 -19.69 11.69
CA GLN A 250 17.00 -20.09 13.09
C GLN A 250 17.21 -18.93 14.07
N LYS A 251 18.15 -18.02 13.75
CA LYS A 251 18.49 -16.90 14.63
C LYS A 251 17.64 -15.66 14.37
N ASP A 252 17.49 -15.28 13.10
CA ASP A 252 16.87 -14.02 12.73
C ASP A 252 15.34 -14.18 12.53
N PHE A 253 14.84 -15.41 12.32
CA PHE A 253 13.42 -15.75 12.22
C PHE A 253 13.01 -16.85 13.21
N SER A 254 13.52 -16.79 14.44
CA SER A 254 13.33 -17.85 15.45
C SER A 254 11.87 -18.21 15.74
N SER A 255 10.94 -17.27 15.56
CA SER A 255 9.50 -17.49 15.71
C SER A 255 8.91 -18.35 14.58
N ILE A 256 9.45 -18.26 13.37
CA ILE A 256 9.06 -19.03 12.18
C ILE A 256 10.30 -19.40 11.36
N PRO A 257 11.08 -20.40 11.79
CA PRO A 257 12.36 -20.71 11.14
C PRO A 257 12.21 -21.20 9.69
N TRP A 258 11.02 -21.69 9.31
CA TRP A 258 10.71 -22.11 7.96
C TRP A 258 10.41 -20.96 7.00
N PHE A 259 10.20 -19.73 7.49
CA PHE A 259 9.82 -18.57 6.67
C PHE A 259 10.84 -18.27 5.58
N LEU A 260 12.12 -18.13 5.97
CA LEU A 260 13.17 -17.79 5.01
C LEU A 260 13.41 -18.92 3.98
N PRO A 261 13.53 -20.21 4.38
CA PRO A 261 13.55 -21.32 3.42
C PRO A 261 12.34 -21.33 2.47
N PHE A 262 11.14 -21.05 2.97
CA PHE A 262 9.94 -20.91 2.13
C PHE A 262 10.05 -19.77 1.12
N CYS A 263 10.65 -18.64 1.50
CA CYS A 263 10.96 -17.57 0.55
C CYS A 263 11.88 -18.08 -0.57
N PHE A 264 12.85 -18.93 -0.27
CA PHE A 264 13.78 -19.53 -1.25
C PHE A 264 13.21 -20.71 -2.04
N GLY A 265 12.00 -21.17 -1.73
CA GLY A 265 11.27 -22.15 -2.52
C GLY A 265 11.02 -23.49 -1.82
N GLU A 266 11.39 -23.63 -0.55
CA GLU A 266 10.97 -24.78 0.25
C GLU A 266 9.47 -24.72 0.57
N GLU A 267 8.91 -25.85 0.99
CA GLU A 267 7.50 -25.92 1.37
C GLU A 267 7.27 -25.39 2.79
N ALA A 268 6.11 -24.77 3.00
CA ALA A 268 5.66 -24.41 4.33
C ALA A 268 5.20 -25.68 5.09
N PRO A 269 5.39 -25.77 6.42
CA PRO A 269 4.95 -26.92 7.20
C PRO A 269 3.44 -27.11 7.18
N ASP A 270 2.97 -28.35 7.33
CA ASP A 270 1.54 -28.70 7.31
C ASP A 270 0.71 -28.01 8.39
N THR A 271 1.35 -27.65 9.51
CA THR A 271 0.69 -26.92 10.60
C THR A 271 0.51 -25.43 10.31
N SER A 272 1.24 -24.87 9.34
CA SER A 272 1.22 -23.44 9.03
C SER A 272 -0.06 -23.01 8.33
N LEU A 273 -0.45 -21.75 8.56
CA LEU A 273 -1.56 -21.14 7.81
C LEU A 273 -1.26 -21.12 6.30
N VAL A 274 0.00 -20.89 5.92
CA VAL A 274 0.44 -20.84 4.52
C VAL A 274 0.16 -22.14 3.78
N LYS A 275 0.50 -23.29 4.37
CA LYS A 275 0.26 -24.60 3.74
C LYS A 275 -1.24 -24.89 3.67
N LYS A 276 -2.00 -24.64 4.74
CA LYS A 276 -3.46 -24.79 4.74
C LYS A 276 -4.13 -23.95 3.65
N CYS A 277 -3.73 -22.68 3.53
CA CYS A 277 -4.22 -21.76 2.50
C CYS A 277 -3.87 -22.18 1.07
N SER A 278 -2.76 -22.91 0.87
CA SER A 278 -2.37 -23.42 -0.45
C SER A 278 -3.25 -24.58 -0.94
N LEU A 279 -3.97 -25.24 -0.04
CA LEU A 279 -4.82 -26.38 -0.33
C LEU A 279 -6.30 -26.00 -0.53
N ILE A 280 -6.65 -24.73 -0.31
CA ILE A 280 -8.03 -24.25 -0.42
C ILE A 280 -8.51 -24.36 -1.87
N ASN A 281 -9.69 -24.94 -2.04
CA ASN A 281 -10.43 -25.05 -3.28
C ASN A 281 -11.94 -24.96 -3.02
N LYS A 282 -12.75 -25.05 -4.08
CA LYS A 282 -14.21 -24.94 -3.99
C LYS A 282 -14.85 -26.00 -3.08
N ASP A 283 -14.28 -27.18 -3.02
CA ASP A 283 -14.87 -28.34 -2.35
C ASP A 283 -14.59 -28.31 -0.83
N ASN A 284 -13.45 -27.77 -0.41
CA ASN A 284 -13.00 -27.80 0.99
C ASN A 284 -13.03 -26.45 1.72
N VAL A 285 -13.34 -25.34 1.04
CA VAL A 285 -13.24 -23.99 1.60
C VAL A 285 -14.07 -23.83 2.88
N ASN A 286 -15.29 -24.38 2.92
CA ASN A 286 -16.17 -24.26 4.07
C ASN A 286 -15.63 -25.03 5.29
N GLU A 287 -15.16 -26.27 5.09
CA GLU A 287 -14.57 -27.07 6.18
C GLU A 287 -13.29 -26.41 6.74
N LEU A 288 -12.46 -25.84 5.87
CA LEU A 288 -11.22 -25.19 6.27
C LEU A 288 -11.45 -23.91 7.07
N ILE A 289 -12.44 -23.09 6.71
CA ILE A 289 -12.79 -21.85 7.44
C ILE A 289 -13.28 -22.16 8.87
N LEU A 290 -14.00 -23.27 9.05
CA LEU A 290 -14.46 -23.68 10.38
C LEU A 290 -13.28 -24.06 11.30
N GLY A 291 -12.26 -24.71 10.74
CA GLY A 291 -11.08 -25.17 11.49
C GLY A 291 -9.92 -24.17 11.58
N THR A 292 -9.89 -23.10 10.78
CA THR A 292 -8.75 -22.17 10.74
C THR A 292 -9.20 -20.77 10.30
N ASP A 293 -8.71 -19.73 11.00
CA ASP A 293 -8.97 -18.33 10.68
C ASP A 293 -8.19 -17.91 9.41
N VAL A 294 -8.80 -18.14 8.24
CA VAL A 294 -8.20 -17.80 6.95
C VAL A 294 -8.50 -16.35 6.58
N PRO A 295 -7.52 -15.49 6.26
CA PRO A 295 -7.81 -14.13 5.85
C PRO A 295 -8.73 -14.08 4.63
N TYR A 296 -9.79 -13.26 4.67
CA TYR A 296 -10.83 -13.23 3.63
C TYR A 296 -10.27 -12.92 2.24
N SER A 297 -9.26 -12.05 2.15
CA SER A 297 -8.57 -11.70 0.90
C SER A 297 -8.02 -12.91 0.13
N HIS A 298 -7.68 -14.00 0.83
CA HIS A 298 -7.19 -15.24 0.22
C HIS A 298 -8.29 -16.14 -0.33
N ILE A 299 -9.53 -15.98 0.15
CA ILE A 299 -10.70 -16.80 -0.23
C ILE A 299 -11.75 -16.02 -1.02
N LYS A 300 -11.52 -14.72 -1.28
CA LYS A 300 -12.46 -13.84 -1.97
C LYS A 300 -12.88 -14.36 -3.35
N SER A 301 -11.98 -15.02 -4.08
CA SER A 301 -12.31 -15.63 -5.37
C SER A 301 -13.31 -16.80 -5.27
N LEU A 302 -13.50 -17.34 -4.07
CA LEU A 302 -14.43 -18.43 -3.74
C LEU A 302 -15.66 -17.94 -2.97
N ALA A 303 -15.90 -16.62 -2.92
CA ALA A 303 -17.01 -16.04 -2.16
C ALA A 303 -18.38 -16.65 -2.50
N GLY A 304 -18.59 -17.02 -3.77
CA GLY A 304 -19.83 -17.66 -4.22
C GLY A 304 -20.07 -19.07 -3.69
N GLU A 305 -19.02 -19.74 -3.17
CA GLU A 305 -19.09 -21.11 -2.63
C GLU A 305 -19.26 -21.11 -1.09
N LEU A 306 -19.22 -19.94 -0.45
CA LEU A 306 -19.30 -19.82 1.00
C LEU A 306 -20.74 -20.03 1.47
N ASN A 307 -20.94 -21.00 2.36
CA ASN A 307 -22.20 -21.19 3.06
C ASN A 307 -22.37 -20.13 4.17
N LYS A 308 -23.57 -20.08 4.76
CA LYS A 308 -23.89 -19.10 5.81
C LYS A 308 -22.96 -19.20 7.02
N GLU A 309 -22.68 -20.42 7.48
CA GLU A 309 -21.83 -20.68 8.65
C GLU A 309 -20.40 -20.13 8.46
N SER A 310 -19.81 -20.37 7.28
CA SER A 310 -18.51 -19.83 6.90
C SER A 310 -18.52 -18.30 6.86
N LYS A 311 -19.56 -17.68 6.30
CA LYS A 311 -19.69 -16.21 6.25
C LYS A 311 -19.77 -15.61 7.66
N THR A 312 -20.57 -16.19 8.55
CA THR A 312 -20.66 -15.80 9.96
C THR A 312 -19.32 -15.96 10.66
N ARG A 313 -18.63 -17.08 10.44
CA ARG A 313 -17.30 -17.34 11.01
C ARG A 313 -16.30 -16.28 10.56
N ILE A 314 -16.25 -15.96 9.26
CA ILE A 314 -15.43 -14.87 8.69
C ILE A 314 -15.70 -13.55 9.39
N ALA A 315 -16.96 -13.14 9.50
CA ALA A 315 -17.33 -11.89 10.17
C ALA A 315 -16.90 -11.85 11.65
N THR A 316 -16.83 -13.02 12.30
CA THR A 316 -16.45 -13.15 13.71
C THR A 316 -14.94 -13.03 13.93
N TYR A 317 -14.10 -13.74 13.16
CA TYR A 317 -12.63 -13.69 13.38
C TYR A 317 -11.93 -12.53 12.69
N THR A 318 -12.59 -11.87 11.75
CA THR A 318 -11.99 -10.71 11.07
C THR A 318 -11.77 -9.60 12.08
N GLU A 319 -10.50 -9.25 12.31
CA GLU A 319 -10.08 -8.34 13.38
C GLU A 319 -10.81 -6.99 13.35
N SER A 320 -11.05 -6.44 12.15
CA SER A 320 -11.73 -5.15 12.03
C SER A 320 -13.08 -5.25 11.34
N LEU A 321 -14.06 -4.59 11.95
CA LEU A 321 -15.38 -4.43 11.39
C LEU A 321 -15.37 -3.71 10.03
N SER A 322 -14.44 -2.79 9.78
CA SER A 322 -14.35 -2.12 8.47
C SER A 322 -14.05 -3.10 7.34
N THR A 323 -13.23 -4.13 7.58
CA THR A 323 -12.90 -5.16 6.58
C THR A 323 -14.13 -6.02 6.27
N VAL A 324 -14.96 -6.31 7.28
CA VAL A 324 -16.25 -7.00 7.10
C VAL A 324 -17.20 -6.14 6.27
N LEU A 325 -17.35 -4.85 6.62
CA LEU A 325 -18.19 -3.90 5.89
C LEU A 325 -17.72 -3.65 4.45
N TRP A 326 -16.40 -3.69 4.22
CA TRP A 326 -15.82 -3.54 2.89
C TRP A 326 -16.20 -4.68 1.95
N ASN A 327 -16.33 -5.90 2.47
CA ASN A 327 -16.65 -7.11 1.71
C ASN A 327 -18.08 -7.60 2.00
N TYR A 328 -18.95 -6.71 2.47
CA TYR A 328 -20.29 -7.07 2.92
C TYR A 328 -21.13 -7.66 1.79
N GLU A 329 -21.00 -7.19 0.56
CA GLU A 329 -21.72 -7.72 -0.60
C GLU A 329 -21.53 -9.23 -0.75
N ASP A 330 -20.30 -9.70 -0.54
CA ASP A 330 -19.94 -11.12 -0.63
C ASP A 330 -20.41 -11.92 0.61
N LEU A 331 -20.29 -11.30 1.79
CA LEU A 331 -20.54 -11.93 3.09
C LEU A 331 -22.00 -11.82 3.55
N SER A 332 -22.84 -11.04 2.88
CA SER A 332 -24.14 -10.68 3.44
C SER A 332 -25.07 -11.88 3.65
N CYS A 333 -25.52 -12.04 4.89
CA CYS A 333 -26.58 -12.93 5.33
C CYS A 333 -27.06 -12.48 6.74
N PRO A 334 -28.28 -12.87 7.18
CA PRO A 334 -28.84 -12.43 8.46
C PRO A 334 -27.94 -12.70 9.68
N GLU A 335 -27.19 -13.79 9.64
CA GLU A 335 -26.27 -14.17 10.70
C GLU A 335 -25.03 -13.25 10.76
N VAL A 336 -24.54 -12.78 9.60
CA VAL A 336 -23.47 -11.77 9.54
C VAL A 336 -23.97 -10.41 10.02
N ASP A 337 -25.22 -10.06 9.71
CA ASP A 337 -25.83 -8.81 10.18
C ASP A 337 -25.91 -8.76 11.70
N SER A 338 -26.21 -9.90 12.32
CA SER A 338 -26.21 -10.07 13.77
C SER A 338 -24.82 -9.86 14.37
N VAL A 339 -23.78 -10.48 13.79
CA VAL A 339 -22.38 -10.28 14.23
C VAL A 339 -21.95 -8.82 14.11
N ILE A 340 -22.29 -8.14 13.01
CA ILE A 340 -21.98 -6.71 12.82
C ILE A 340 -22.67 -5.88 13.91
N ASN A 341 -23.95 -6.15 14.17
CA ASN A 341 -24.72 -5.41 15.16
C ASN A 341 -24.15 -5.61 16.58
N GLU A 342 -23.85 -6.86 16.97
CA GLU A 342 -23.24 -7.16 18.27
C GLU A 342 -21.89 -6.46 18.47
N ARG A 343 -21.04 -6.42 17.43
CA ARG A 343 -19.75 -5.71 17.48
C ARG A 343 -19.92 -4.20 17.65
N LEU A 344 -20.89 -3.60 16.97
CA LEU A 344 -21.21 -2.17 17.09
C LEU A 344 -21.81 -1.84 18.47
N GLU A 345 -22.70 -2.68 18.99
CA GLU A 345 -23.25 -2.56 20.35
C GLU A 345 -22.16 -2.71 21.43
N GLY A 346 -21.17 -3.57 21.16
CA GLY A 346 -19.96 -3.71 21.97
C GLY A 346 -19.02 -2.49 21.93
N GLY A 347 -19.36 -1.46 21.15
CA GLY A 347 -18.61 -0.21 21.05
C GLY A 347 -17.46 -0.24 20.05
N GLU A 348 -17.41 -1.21 19.14
CA GLU A 348 -16.41 -1.22 18.08
C GLU A 348 -16.62 -0.05 17.11
N GLU A 349 -15.59 0.76 16.89
CA GLU A 349 -15.61 1.84 15.90
C GLU A 349 -15.16 1.34 14.52
N VAL A 350 -15.88 1.77 13.49
CA VAL A 350 -15.51 1.53 12.10
C VAL A 350 -14.43 2.51 11.69
N ASP A 351 -13.26 1.99 11.35
CA ASP A 351 -12.18 2.76 10.76
C ASP A 351 -12.28 2.82 9.24
N LEU A 352 -13.31 3.51 8.76
CA LEU A 352 -13.42 3.89 7.36
C LEU A 352 -13.33 5.41 7.27
N THR A 353 -12.71 5.91 6.19
CA THR A 353 -12.82 7.34 5.89
C THR A 353 -14.29 7.71 5.73
N TYR A 354 -14.66 8.94 6.08
CA TYR A 354 -16.05 9.40 5.98
C TYR A 354 -16.65 9.12 4.60
N GLY A 355 -15.92 9.43 3.52
CA GLY A 355 -16.37 9.17 2.16
C GLY A 355 -16.66 7.68 1.90
N LYS A 356 -15.79 6.78 2.39
CA LYS A 356 -16.01 5.34 2.24
C LYS A 356 -17.17 4.83 3.10
N LEU A 357 -17.29 5.31 4.34
CA LEU A 357 -18.40 4.97 5.21
C LEU A 357 -19.74 5.40 4.59
N MET A 358 -19.82 6.61 4.02
CA MET A 358 -20.99 7.08 3.28
C MET A 358 -21.31 6.20 2.07
N GLU A 359 -20.31 5.79 1.29
CA GLU A 359 -20.51 4.86 0.18
C GLU A 359 -21.11 3.53 0.65
N ARG A 360 -20.63 2.98 1.79
CA ARG A 360 -21.18 1.77 2.41
C ARG A 360 -22.62 1.98 2.89
N LEU A 361 -22.91 3.09 3.56
CA LEU A 361 -24.26 3.45 4.00
C LEU A 361 -25.24 3.53 2.82
N LEU A 362 -24.85 4.18 1.72
CA LEU A 362 -25.68 4.26 0.52
C LEU A 362 -25.95 2.87 -0.09
N MET A 363 -24.94 2.01 -0.17
CA MET A 363 -25.11 0.62 -0.63
C MET A 363 -26.12 -0.14 0.24
N LEU A 364 -26.00 -0.03 1.57
CA LEU A 364 -26.93 -0.66 2.52
C LEU A 364 -28.35 -0.11 2.38
N ALA A 365 -28.51 1.21 2.21
CA ALA A 365 -29.79 1.86 2.00
C ALA A 365 -30.49 1.38 0.72
N MET A 366 -29.74 1.22 -0.38
CA MET A 366 -30.27 0.67 -1.62
C MET A 366 -30.75 -0.77 -1.47
N LYS A 367 -30.01 -1.59 -0.71
CA LYS A 367 -30.39 -2.98 -0.43
C LYS A 367 -31.66 -3.03 0.44
N ALA A 368 -31.79 -2.11 1.40
CA ALA A 368 -32.95 -2.04 2.29
C ALA A 368 -34.27 -1.68 1.60
N LYS A 369 -34.21 -0.92 0.49
CA LYS A 369 -35.39 -0.66 -0.36
C LYS A 369 -35.94 -1.90 -1.05
N GLY A 370 -35.15 -2.98 -1.11
CA GLY A 370 -35.46 -4.19 -1.82
C GLY A 370 -36.30 -5.20 -1.04
N THR A 371 -36.11 -5.38 0.28
CA THR A 371 -36.91 -6.33 1.10
C THR A 371 -36.60 -6.41 2.60
N GLU A 372 -35.46 -5.93 3.13
CA GLU A 372 -35.12 -6.05 4.56
C GLU A 372 -34.38 -4.81 5.11
N GLN A 373 -34.81 -4.28 6.26
CA GLN A 373 -34.04 -3.26 6.97
C GLN A 373 -32.73 -3.85 7.50
N VAL A 374 -31.62 -3.17 7.24
CA VAL A 374 -30.31 -3.54 7.78
C VAL A 374 -30.25 -3.10 9.26
N PRO A 375 -30.15 -4.02 10.24
CA PRO A 375 -30.37 -3.71 11.66
C PRO A 375 -29.33 -2.74 12.22
N PHE A 376 -28.09 -2.83 11.74
CA PHE A 376 -26.97 -2.01 12.21
C PHE A 376 -26.82 -0.65 11.50
N MET A 377 -27.74 -0.30 10.58
CA MET A 377 -27.64 0.92 9.77
C MET A 377 -27.61 2.20 10.61
N ALA A 378 -28.44 2.25 11.66
CA ALA A 378 -28.51 3.42 12.54
C ALA A 378 -27.19 3.69 13.27
N ALA A 379 -26.55 2.63 13.81
CA ALA A 379 -25.27 2.75 14.48
C ALA A 379 -24.15 3.26 13.55
N LEU A 380 -24.13 2.82 12.29
CA LEU A 380 -23.19 3.31 11.29
C LEU A 380 -23.45 4.78 10.91
N MET A 381 -24.71 5.21 10.84
CA MET A 381 -25.05 6.62 10.63
C MET A 381 -24.53 7.51 11.75
N ASP A 382 -24.66 7.08 13.02
CA ASP A 382 -24.15 7.83 14.17
C ASP A 382 -22.62 7.99 14.13
N GLN A 383 -21.90 6.95 13.71
CA GLN A 383 -20.45 7.04 13.51
C GLN A 383 -20.08 7.98 12.34
N ALA A 384 -20.83 7.95 11.23
CA ALA A 384 -20.61 8.86 10.11
C ALA A 384 -20.86 10.32 10.51
N GLU A 385 -21.88 10.60 11.33
CA GLU A 385 -22.21 11.93 11.82
C GLU A 385 -21.10 12.48 12.77
N LYS A 386 -20.53 11.62 13.61
CA LYS A 386 -19.32 11.96 14.39
C LYS A 386 -18.14 12.27 13.47
N GLY A 387 -17.95 11.46 12.44
CA GLY A 387 -16.91 11.68 11.42
C GLY A 387 -17.05 13.03 10.73
N LEU A 388 -18.27 13.39 10.30
CA LEU A 388 -18.59 14.65 9.64
C LEU A 388 -18.20 15.86 10.50
N LYS A 389 -18.54 15.84 11.80
CA LYS A 389 -18.21 16.92 12.76
C LYS A 389 -16.71 17.13 12.95
N ASN A 390 -15.90 16.10 12.73
CA ASN A 390 -14.45 16.17 12.88
C ASN A 390 -13.75 16.69 11.63
N ILE A 391 -14.43 16.77 10.48
CA ILE A 391 -13.83 17.28 9.25
C ILE A 391 -13.94 18.80 9.26
N SER A 392 -12.79 19.47 9.17
CA SER A 392 -12.71 20.91 9.02
C SER A 392 -11.88 21.27 7.80
N VAL A 393 -12.35 22.28 7.06
CA VAL A 393 -11.67 22.80 5.88
C VAL A 393 -11.61 24.32 6.02
N SER A 394 -10.39 24.86 6.08
CA SER A 394 -10.17 26.31 6.17
C SER A 394 -10.20 26.96 4.79
N LEU A 395 -11.38 27.03 4.17
CA LEU A 395 -11.60 27.81 2.95
C LEU A 395 -12.22 29.16 3.31
N LYS A 396 -11.72 30.24 2.71
CA LYS A 396 -12.29 31.57 2.88
C LYS A 396 -13.54 31.69 2.02
N ALA A 397 -14.66 32.04 2.63
CA ALA A 397 -15.90 32.36 1.93
C ALA A 397 -15.72 33.58 0.98
N PRO A 398 -16.49 33.68 -0.12
CA PRO A 398 -17.54 32.76 -0.54
C PRO A 398 -16.99 31.52 -1.25
N VAL A 399 -17.55 30.36 -0.94
CA VAL A 399 -17.28 29.09 -1.63
C VAL A 399 -18.55 28.70 -2.40
N ALA A 400 -18.38 28.20 -3.61
CA ALA A 400 -19.45 27.61 -4.42
C ALA A 400 -19.05 26.20 -4.82
N VAL A 401 -19.99 25.26 -4.72
CA VAL A 401 -19.78 23.86 -5.07
C VAL A 401 -20.69 23.54 -6.24
N LEU A 402 -20.09 23.18 -7.37
CA LEU A 402 -20.79 22.90 -8.63
C LEU A 402 -20.61 21.44 -8.99
N GLY A 403 -21.67 20.65 -8.87
CA GLY A 403 -21.68 19.22 -9.21
C GLY A 403 -22.12 18.97 -10.65
N ASP A 404 -21.29 18.28 -11.44
CA ASP A 404 -21.70 17.83 -12.77
C ASP A 404 -22.66 16.63 -12.66
N ARG A 405 -23.86 16.76 -13.25
CA ARG A 405 -24.89 15.70 -13.34
C ARG A 405 -25.14 15.24 -14.77
N SER A 406 -24.24 15.52 -15.71
CA SER A 406 -24.33 15.09 -17.10
C SER A 406 -24.41 13.56 -17.22
N PRO A 407 -24.99 13.01 -18.31
CA PRO A 407 -25.05 11.56 -18.51
C PRO A 407 -23.68 10.86 -18.47
N SER A 408 -22.61 11.56 -18.86
CA SER A 408 -21.22 11.08 -18.73
C SER A 408 -20.78 10.85 -17.28
N MET A 409 -21.41 11.51 -16.31
CA MET A 409 -21.11 11.39 -14.89
C MET A 409 -21.84 10.23 -14.20
N ASN A 410 -22.65 9.43 -14.91
CA ASN A 410 -23.51 8.40 -14.28
C ASN A 410 -22.76 7.44 -13.34
N VAL A 411 -21.48 7.15 -13.64
CA VAL A 411 -20.60 6.33 -12.78
C VAL A 411 -20.12 7.08 -11.53
N ALA A 412 -19.91 8.39 -11.61
CA ALA A 412 -19.30 9.23 -10.58
C ALA A 412 -20.29 10.11 -9.80
N ILE A 413 -21.58 10.16 -10.19
CA ILE A 413 -22.60 10.99 -9.55
C ILE A 413 -22.63 10.79 -8.03
N ARG A 414 -22.56 9.54 -7.55
CA ARG A 414 -22.61 9.25 -6.10
C ARG A 414 -21.46 9.89 -5.33
N THR A 415 -20.23 9.64 -5.79
CA THR A 415 -19.03 10.19 -5.17
C THR A 415 -19.01 11.72 -5.25
N SER A 416 -19.42 12.28 -6.39
CA SER A 416 -19.56 13.71 -6.59
C SER A 416 -20.57 14.32 -5.60
N THR A 417 -21.74 13.71 -5.43
CA THR A 417 -22.78 14.16 -4.48
C THR A 417 -22.29 14.10 -3.03
N ILE A 418 -21.59 13.04 -2.63
CA ILE A 418 -21.01 12.92 -1.28
C ILE A 418 -20.01 14.05 -1.02
N ILE A 419 -19.06 14.24 -1.95
CA ILE A 419 -18.02 15.28 -1.82
C ILE A 419 -18.67 16.67 -1.83
N ALA A 420 -19.59 16.91 -2.75
CA ALA A 420 -20.23 18.20 -2.92
C ALA A 420 -21.05 18.59 -1.68
N SER A 421 -21.81 17.63 -1.13
CA SER A 421 -22.56 17.80 0.12
C SER A 421 -21.62 18.07 1.31
N LEU A 422 -20.54 17.30 1.42
CA LEU A 422 -19.53 17.46 2.47
C LEU A 422 -18.88 18.86 2.44
N VAL A 423 -18.39 19.27 1.27
CA VAL A 423 -17.74 20.58 1.10
C VAL A 423 -18.74 21.70 1.35
N ALA A 424 -19.97 21.59 0.83
CA ALA A 424 -21.00 22.60 1.02
C ALA A 424 -21.37 22.76 2.50
N ASN A 425 -21.50 21.67 3.24
CA ASN A 425 -21.76 21.69 4.67
C ASN A 425 -20.62 22.36 5.46
N ILE A 426 -19.38 21.92 5.26
CA ILE A 426 -18.22 22.41 6.03
C ILE A 426 -17.91 23.89 5.73
N THR A 427 -18.10 24.31 4.48
CA THR A 427 -17.73 25.68 4.04
C THR A 427 -18.92 26.63 3.99
N GLN A 428 -20.12 26.16 4.33
CA GLN A 428 -21.38 26.89 4.12
C GLN A 428 -21.54 27.38 2.66
N ALA A 429 -21.06 26.58 1.71
CA ALA A 429 -21.10 26.94 0.29
C ALA A 429 -22.50 26.77 -0.30
N LYS A 430 -22.78 27.54 -1.36
CA LYS A 430 -23.93 27.26 -2.22
C LYS A 430 -23.63 26.00 -3.06
N LEU A 431 -24.53 25.02 -3.01
CA LEU A 431 -24.49 23.80 -3.80
C LEU A 431 -25.42 23.91 -5.00
N SER A 432 -24.91 23.69 -6.21
CA SER A 432 -25.69 23.66 -7.44
C SER A 432 -25.21 22.50 -8.32
N PHE A 433 -26.14 21.84 -9.01
CA PHE A 433 -25.84 20.78 -9.96
C PHE A 433 -26.14 21.24 -11.39
N PHE A 434 -25.28 20.92 -12.35
CA PHE A 434 -25.47 21.36 -13.74
C PHE A 434 -25.41 20.20 -14.74
N ALA A 435 -26.23 20.29 -15.78
CA ALA A 435 -26.14 19.50 -17.00
C ALA A 435 -26.50 20.41 -18.19
N SER A 436 -27.61 20.15 -18.89
CA SER A 436 -28.18 21.08 -19.88
C SER A 436 -28.79 22.32 -19.22
N GLU A 437 -29.23 22.18 -17.96
CA GLU A 437 -29.78 23.25 -17.14
C GLU A 437 -29.19 23.19 -15.72
N ASN A 438 -29.08 24.36 -15.09
CA ASN A 438 -28.68 24.50 -13.69
C ASN A 438 -29.82 24.08 -12.77
N TYR A 439 -29.48 23.31 -11.75
CA TYR A 439 -30.38 22.84 -10.72
C TYR A 439 -29.82 23.28 -9.37
N ASP A 440 -30.43 24.32 -8.81
CA ASP A 440 -30.11 24.78 -7.46
C ASP A 440 -30.84 23.90 -6.45
N ILE A 441 -30.11 23.45 -5.43
CA ILE A 441 -30.71 22.73 -4.30
C ILE A 441 -31.22 23.76 -3.29
N GLU A 442 -32.50 23.66 -2.94
CA GLU A 442 -33.15 24.56 -1.97
C GLU A 442 -32.54 24.44 -0.57
N GLU A 443 -32.23 23.21 -0.13
CA GLU A 443 -31.60 22.94 1.16
C GLU A 443 -30.34 22.08 1.02
N VAL A 444 -29.18 22.67 1.33
CA VAL A 444 -27.92 21.91 1.38
C VAL A 444 -28.00 20.88 2.51
N PRO A 445 -27.76 19.58 2.24
CA PRO A 445 -27.86 18.55 3.27
C PRO A 445 -26.85 18.79 4.40
N LYS A 446 -27.37 18.89 5.62
CA LYS A 446 -26.62 19.19 6.85
C LYS A 446 -26.27 17.94 7.65
N THR A 447 -27.01 16.85 7.46
CA THR A 447 -26.82 15.59 8.19
C THR A 447 -26.54 14.44 7.24
N VAL A 448 -25.91 13.37 7.74
CA VAL A 448 -25.69 12.12 6.98
C VAL A 448 -27.03 11.56 6.44
N LYS A 449 -28.10 11.70 7.22
CA LYS A 449 -29.45 11.25 6.83
C LYS A 449 -29.97 12.02 5.61
N GLU A 450 -29.74 13.32 5.55
CA GLU A 450 -30.15 14.17 4.41
C GLU A 450 -29.31 13.89 3.16
N VAL A 451 -28.01 13.57 3.29
CA VAL A 451 -27.18 13.19 2.13
C VAL A 451 -27.71 11.92 1.46
N ASN A 452 -28.17 10.93 2.24
CA ASN A 452 -28.81 9.73 1.69
C ASN A 452 -30.12 10.04 0.94
N TRP A 453 -30.82 11.12 1.32
CA TRP A 453 -32.01 11.61 0.60
C TRP A 453 -31.67 12.30 -0.73
N VAL A 454 -30.49 12.93 -0.87
CA VAL A 454 -30.10 13.61 -2.11
C VAL A 454 -29.79 12.61 -3.24
N ASP A 455 -29.26 11.42 -2.97
CA ASP A 455 -29.10 10.37 -4.00
C ASP A 455 -30.46 9.78 -4.41
N ASP A 456 -31.44 9.79 -3.51
CA ASP A 456 -32.84 9.44 -3.77
C ASP A 456 -33.58 10.44 -4.66
N ALA A 457 -33.04 11.65 -4.85
CA ALA A 457 -33.59 12.61 -5.83
C ALA A 457 -33.51 12.10 -7.28
N LYS A 458 -32.85 10.95 -7.54
CA LYS A 458 -33.07 10.14 -8.74
C LYS A 458 -34.53 9.66 -8.90
N HIS A 459 -35.39 9.78 -7.89
CA HIS A 459 -36.83 9.54 -7.99
C HIS A 459 -37.68 10.82 -8.03
N ALA A 460 -37.10 11.99 -7.73
CA ALA A 460 -37.76 13.29 -7.95
C ALA A 460 -37.58 13.79 -9.39
N VAL A 461 -36.63 13.24 -10.13
CA VAL A 461 -36.44 13.49 -11.57
C VAL A 461 -36.75 12.21 -12.32
N LYS A 462 -37.98 12.11 -12.83
CA LYS A 462 -38.33 11.14 -13.88
C LYS A 462 -37.28 11.23 -14.99
N PHE A 463 -36.68 10.09 -15.36
CA PHE A 463 -36.00 9.93 -16.64
C PHE A 463 -36.99 10.07 -17.78
#